data_AF-A0A914ENW9-F1
#
_entry.id   AF-A0A914ENW9-F1
#
_cell.length_a   1.000
_cell.length_b   1.000
_cell.length_c   1.000
_cell.angle_alpha   90.00
_cell.angle_beta   90.00
_cell.angle_gamma   90.00
#
_symmetry.space_group_name_H-M   'P 1'
#
loop_
_entity.id
_entity.type
_entity.pdbx_description
1 polymer ?
#
loop_
_entity_poly.entity_id
_entity_poly.type
_entity_poly.pdbx_seq_one_letter_code
_entity_poly.pdbx_strand_id
1 'polypeptide(L)'
;MQLDEIFVEIEADQSQRFYEIRNKNIVTLDKIFLSHKEASSLKTTVQCDQEGRILNLNLSTFRDLGNLKRLQIELNPSVTITCDAPFLFKLTHLSLLKCKISTYHFCILLNCVCETLNHLELKEVHFEGTDGFAQALNELN
;
A
#
# COMPACT_ATOMS: atom_id res chain seq x y z
N MET A 1 -13.24 -21.44 -14.95
CA MET A 1 -13.81 -20.30 -14.20
C MET A 1 -12.64 -19.60 -13.53
N GLN A 2 -11.93 -18.65 -14.12
CA GLN A 2 -12.25 -17.50 -14.98
C GLN A 2 -12.86 -16.31 -14.20
N LEU A 3 -11.93 -15.39 -13.87
CA LEU A 3 -12.00 -13.93 -13.65
C LEU A 3 -12.78 -13.41 -12.43
N ASP A 4 -12.08 -13.31 -11.29
CA ASP A 4 -12.48 -12.53 -10.11
C ASP A 4 -11.59 -11.29 -9.91
N GLU A 5 -11.13 -10.67 -11.00
CA GLU A 5 -10.44 -9.38 -10.96
C GLU A 5 -11.47 -8.26 -11.19
N ILE A 6 -11.82 -7.51 -10.14
CA ILE A 6 -12.73 -6.37 -10.24
C ILE A 6 -11.87 -5.11 -10.33
N PHE A 7 -11.58 -4.71 -11.56
CA PHE A 7 -10.91 -3.44 -11.84
C PHE A 7 -11.94 -2.32 -11.95
N VAL A 8 -11.78 -1.25 -11.15
CA VAL A 8 -12.63 -0.06 -11.24
C VAL A 8 -11.74 1.16 -11.50
N GLU A 9 -11.65 1.55 -12.76
CA GLU A 9 -11.09 2.85 -13.14
C GLU A 9 -12.14 3.94 -12.91
N ILE A 10 -11.80 4.95 -12.12
CA ILE A 10 -12.63 6.14 -11.93
C ILE A 10 -11.75 7.35 -12.24
N GLU A 11 -11.76 7.81 -13.49
CA GLU A 11 -11.07 9.03 -13.88
C GLU A 11 -11.76 10.24 -13.24
N ALA A 12 -11.19 10.74 -12.14
CA ALA A 12 -11.63 11.96 -11.47
C ALA A 12 -10.86 13.17 -12.02
N ASP A 13 -11.30 13.66 -13.19
CA ASP A 13 -10.90 14.94 -13.80
C ASP A 13 -9.54 14.92 -14.55
N GLN A 14 -9.46 15.71 -15.63
CA GLN A 14 -8.42 15.72 -16.68
C GLN A 14 -6.99 16.02 -16.17
N SER A 15 -6.82 16.32 -14.88
CA SER A 15 -5.56 16.64 -14.23
C SER A 15 -5.15 15.67 -13.10
N GLN A 16 -6.05 14.80 -12.63
CA GLN A 16 -5.79 13.92 -11.49
C GLN A 16 -6.36 12.51 -11.73
N ARG A 17 -5.51 11.63 -12.28
CA ARG A 17 -5.91 10.24 -12.49
C ARG A 17 -5.95 9.48 -11.16
N PHE A 18 -7.17 9.16 -10.73
CA PHE A 18 -7.49 8.33 -9.58
C PHE A 18 -7.83 6.90 -10.05
N TYR A 19 -7.36 5.90 -9.31
CA TYR A 19 -7.62 4.51 -9.62
C TYR A 19 -8.02 3.76 -8.35
N GLU A 20 -9.10 2.97 -8.40
CA GLU A 20 -9.48 2.04 -7.34
C GLU A 20 -9.31 0.60 -7.81
N ILE A 21 -8.23 -0.05 -7.35
CA ILE A 21 -7.94 -1.44 -7.70
C ILE A 21 -8.50 -2.34 -6.60
N ARG A 22 -9.42 -3.24 -6.94
CA ARG A 22 -9.88 -4.31 -6.05
C ARG A 22 -9.43 -5.65 -6.58
N ASN A 23 -8.53 -6.32 -5.86
CA ASN A 23 -7.95 -7.56 -6.35
C ASN A 23 -8.01 -8.68 -5.29
N LYS A 24 -8.34 -9.89 -5.75
CA LYS A 24 -8.28 -11.10 -4.92
C LYS A 24 -6.98 -11.89 -5.07
N ASN A 25 -6.13 -11.48 -6.02
CA ASN A 25 -4.86 -12.11 -6.32
C ASN A 25 -3.72 -11.10 -6.23
N ILE A 26 -2.91 -11.23 -5.18
CA ILE A 26 -1.75 -10.37 -4.95
C ILE A 26 -0.70 -10.47 -6.07
N VAL A 27 -0.61 -11.62 -6.75
CA VAL A 27 0.42 -11.91 -7.75
C VAL A 27 0.24 -11.09 -9.03
N THR A 28 -0.98 -10.62 -9.32
CA THR A 28 -1.25 -9.81 -10.53
C THR A 28 -1.10 -8.31 -10.30
N LEU A 29 -0.92 -7.87 -9.04
CA LEU A 29 -0.90 -6.45 -8.69
C LEU A 29 0.22 -5.68 -9.36
N ASP A 30 1.44 -6.21 -9.43
CA ASP A 30 2.57 -5.51 -10.06
C ASP A 30 2.27 -5.14 -11.52
N LYS A 31 1.65 -6.07 -12.27
CA LYS A 31 1.24 -5.83 -13.67
C LYS A 31 0.16 -4.76 -13.76
N ILE A 32 -0.79 -4.78 -12.82
CA ILE A 32 -1.87 -3.79 -12.77
C ILE A 32 -1.31 -2.42 -12.39
N PHE A 33 -0.39 -2.32 -11.43
CA PHE A 33 0.22 -1.04 -11.08
C PHE A 33 1.00 -0.44 -12.25
N LEU A 34 1.78 -1.27 -12.96
CA LEU A 34 2.53 -0.83 -14.14
C LEU A 34 1.63 -0.31 -15.28
N SER A 35 0.43 -0.88 -15.47
CA SER A 35 -0.52 -0.34 -16.45
C SER A 35 -1.10 1.03 -16.05
N HIS A 36 -0.89 1.47 -14.81
CA HIS A 36 -1.38 2.73 -14.24
C HIS A 36 -0.26 3.66 -13.78
N LYS A 37 0.92 3.60 -14.42
CA LYS A 37 2.09 4.46 -14.09
C LYS A 37 1.82 5.98 -14.10
N GLU A 38 0.78 6.40 -14.81
CA GLU A 38 0.36 7.81 -14.90
C GLU A 38 -0.55 8.24 -13.74
N ALA A 39 -0.88 7.34 -12.80
CA ALA A 39 -1.68 7.64 -11.63
C ALA A 39 -1.02 8.70 -10.75
N SER A 40 -1.78 9.72 -10.37
CA SER A 40 -1.39 10.66 -9.30
C SER A 40 -2.00 10.28 -7.96
N SER A 41 -3.06 9.47 -7.96
CA SER A 41 -3.70 8.92 -6.78
C SER A 41 -4.10 7.46 -7.02
N LEU A 42 -3.79 6.59 -6.07
CA LEU A 42 -4.09 5.16 -6.15
C LEU A 42 -4.71 4.69 -4.84
N LYS A 43 -5.87 4.06 -4.93
CA LYS A 43 -6.48 3.28 -3.86
C LYS A 43 -6.45 1.82 -4.26
N THR A 44 -5.89 0.97 -3.41
CA THR A 44 -5.82 -0.48 -3.62
C THR A 44 -6.47 -1.17 -2.44
N THR A 45 -7.43 -2.03 -2.75
CA THR A 45 -8.02 -2.97 -1.81
C THR A 45 -7.66 -4.39 -2.24
N VAL A 46 -7.02 -5.16 -1.36
CA VAL A 46 -6.69 -6.56 -1.62
C VAL A 46 -7.44 -7.47 -0.65
N GLN A 47 -8.24 -8.38 -1.20
CA GLN A 47 -9.02 -9.36 -0.45
C GLN A 47 -8.65 -10.77 -0.94
N CYS A 48 -7.61 -11.35 -0.33
CA CYS A 48 -7.12 -12.67 -0.72
C CYS A 48 -7.69 -13.78 0.16
N ASP A 49 -8.38 -14.74 -0.45
CA ASP A 49 -9.09 -15.84 0.24
C ASP A 49 -8.20 -17.09 0.40
N GLN A 50 -6.88 -16.95 0.33
CA GLN A 50 -5.95 -18.09 0.36
C GLN A 50 -5.59 -18.48 1.80
N GLU A 51 -6.48 -19.23 2.45
CA GLU A 51 -6.23 -19.82 3.76
C GLU A 51 -4.88 -20.56 3.78
N GLY A 52 -4.06 -20.27 4.80
CA GLY A 52 -2.79 -20.96 5.06
C GLY A 52 -1.58 -20.49 4.25
N ARG A 53 -1.69 -19.46 3.40
CA ARG A 53 -0.53 -18.84 2.72
C ARG A 53 -0.22 -17.46 3.28
N ILE A 54 1.05 -17.24 3.64
CA ILE A 54 1.56 -15.90 3.91
C ILE A 54 1.64 -15.18 2.56
N LEU A 55 0.88 -14.11 2.40
CA LEU A 55 0.90 -13.27 1.21
C LEU A 55 1.60 -11.96 1.56
N ASN A 56 2.56 -11.54 0.72
CA ASN A 56 3.33 -10.33 0.92
C ASN A 56 3.04 -9.33 -0.19
N LEU A 57 2.65 -8.11 0.15
CA LEU A 57 2.63 -6.97 -0.77
C LEU A 57 3.92 -6.19 -0.57
N ASN A 58 4.84 -6.26 -1.54
CA ASN A 58 6.07 -5.47 -1.49
C ASN A 58 5.84 -4.09 -2.09
N LEU A 59 5.93 -3.04 -1.27
CA LEU A 59 5.70 -1.65 -1.72
C LEU A 59 6.74 -1.17 -2.74
N SER A 60 7.84 -1.89 -2.93
CA SER A 60 8.80 -1.64 -4.01
C SER A 60 8.17 -1.75 -5.40
N THR A 61 7.05 -2.46 -5.55
CA THR A 61 6.29 -2.51 -6.83
C THR A 61 5.85 -1.13 -7.32
N PHE A 62 5.74 -0.16 -6.42
CA PHE A 62 5.27 1.18 -6.77
C PHE A 62 6.42 2.13 -7.14
N ARG A 63 7.68 1.66 -7.09
CA ARG A 63 8.87 2.44 -7.45
C ARG A 63 8.76 3.08 -8.83
N ASP A 64 8.11 2.39 -9.77
CA ASP A 64 7.98 2.83 -11.15
C ASP A 64 6.78 3.76 -11.37
N LEU A 65 6.00 4.08 -10.33
CA LEU A 65 4.86 5.00 -10.38
C LEU A 65 5.31 6.43 -10.03
N GLY A 66 6.18 7.02 -10.85
CA GLY A 66 6.83 8.31 -10.55
C GLY A 66 5.88 9.51 -10.36
N ASN A 67 4.65 9.42 -10.86
CA ASN A 67 3.62 10.45 -10.71
C ASN A 67 2.76 10.30 -9.44
N LEU A 68 2.86 9.16 -8.75
CA LEU A 68 2.00 8.84 -7.62
C LEU A 68 2.29 9.77 -6.43
N LYS A 69 1.25 10.48 -5.98
CA LYS A 69 1.30 11.40 -4.83
C LYS A 69 0.50 10.90 -3.64
N ARG A 70 -0.54 10.12 -3.90
CA ARG A 70 -1.47 9.65 -2.88
C ARG A 70 -1.64 8.15 -3.02
N LEU A 71 -1.33 7.41 -1.97
CA LEU A 71 -1.44 5.96 -1.93
C LEU A 71 -2.28 5.55 -0.74
N GLN A 72 -3.39 4.89 -1.00
CA GLN A 72 -4.20 4.23 0.01
C GLN A 72 -4.18 2.74 -0.23
N ILE A 73 -3.80 1.97 0.78
CA ILE A 73 -3.74 0.52 0.74
C ILE A 73 -4.62 -0.02 1.86
N GLU A 74 -5.67 -0.74 1.49
CA GLU A 74 -6.49 -1.54 2.40
C GLU A 74 -6.27 -3.02 2.11
N LEU A 75 -5.80 -3.77 3.09
CA LEU A 75 -5.56 -5.21 2.94
C LEU A 75 -6.49 -5.99 3.86
N ASN A 76 -6.62 -7.28 3.62
CA ASN A 76 -7.11 -8.18 4.66
C ASN A 76 -5.97 -8.57 5.62
N PRO A 77 -6.29 -9.02 6.85
CA PRO A 77 -5.27 -9.29 7.87
C PRO A 77 -4.27 -10.41 7.54
N SER A 78 -4.54 -11.23 6.52
CA SER A 78 -3.66 -12.32 6.07
C SER A 78 -2.56 -11.86 5.11
N VAL A 79 -2.63 -10.61 4.61
CA VAL A 79 -1.58 -10.03 3.77
C VAL A 79 -0.67 -9.14 4.61
N THR A 80 0.63 -9.40 4.51
CA THR A 80 1.68 -8.61 5.15
C THR A 80 2.29 -7.64 4.15
N ILE A 81 2.48 -6.39 4.57
CA ILE A 81 3.22 -5.40 3.82
C ILE A 81 4.70 -5.62 4.07
N THR A 82 5.46 -5.64 2.98
CA THR A 82 6.92 -5.70 3.01
C THR A 82 7.48 -4.49 2.26
N CYS A 83 8.68 -4.10 2.64
CA CYS A 83 9.45 -3.06 1.98
C CYS A 83 10.92 -3.47 2.09
N ASP A 84 11.43 -4.09 1.03
CA ASP A 84 12.72 -4.80 1.07
C ASP A 84 13.92 -3.88 0.85
N ALA A 85 13.70 -2.75 0.18
CA ALA A 85 14.76 -1.78 -0.10
C ALA A 85 14.19 -0.36 -0.12
N PRO A 86 14.96 0.64 0.32
CA PRO A 86 14.60 2.04 0.12
C PRO A 86 14.40 2.35 -1.36
N PHE A 87 13.37 3.12 -1.67
CA PHE A 87 13.11 3.66 -3.00
C PHE A 87 12.51 5.07 -2.86
N LEU A 88 12.66 5.91 -3.88
CA LEU A 88 12.16 7.28 -3.79
C LEU A 88 10.68 7.32 -4.16
N PHE A 89 9.80 7.49 -3.18
CA PHE A 89 8.43 7.90 -3.44
C PHE A 89 8.27 9.37 -3.13
N LYS A 90 7.67 10.11 -4.06
CA LYS A 90 7.24 11.48 -3.79
C LYS A 90 5.79 11.50 -3.31
N LEU A 91 5.43 10.60 -2.38
CA LEU A 91 4.10 10.60 -1.77
C LEU A 91 3.96 11.80 -0.86
N THR A 92 2.83 12.47 -0.99
CA THR A 92 2.36 13.46 -0.03
C THR A 92 1.32 12.87 0.92
N HIS A 93 0.64 11.79 0.54
CA HIS A 93 -0.34 11.09 1.37
C HIS A 93 -0.13 9.57 1.31
N LEU A 94 -0.10 8.94 2.47
CA LEU A 94 -0.02 7.50 2.64
C LEU A 94 -1.08 7.06 3.67
N SER A 95 -1.98 6.18 3.26
CA SER A 95 -2.95 5.56 4.16
C SER A 95 -2.78 4.04 4.13
N LEU A 96 -2.53 3.45 5.29
CA LEU A 96 -2.45 1.99 5.49
C LEU A 96 -3.62 1.53 6.36
N LEU A 97 -4.47 0.66 5.81
CA LEU A 97 -5.70 0.21 6.44
C LEU A 97 -5.75 -1.31 6.53
N LYS A 98 -6.12 -1.84 7.70
CA LYS A 98 -6.38 -3.27 7.95
C LYS A 98 -5.26 -4.22 7.52
N CYS A 99 -4.03 -3.73 7.54
CA CYS A 99 -2.86 -4.48 7.07
C CYS A 99 -1.97 -4.95 8.22
N LYS A 100 -1.15 -5.97 7.94
CA LYS A 100 -0.05 -6.39 8.81
C LYS A 100 1.26 -5.84 8.26
N ILE A 101 2.17 -5.35 9.11
CA ILE A 101 3.50 -4.88 8.69
C ILE A 101 4.50 -5.06 9.82
N SER A 102 5.76 -5.43 9.55
CA SER A 102 6.78 -5.43 10.62
C SER A 102 7.31 -4.01 10.87
N THR A 103 7.78 -3.73 12.10
CA THR A 103 8.42 -2.42 12.39
C THR A 103 9.59 -2.14 11.47
N TYR A 104 10.39 -3.17 11.14
CA TYR A 104 11.50 -3.05 10.20
C TYR A 104 11.03 -2.54 8.82
N HIS A 105 10.03 -3.16 8.22
CA HIS A 105 9.52 -2.74 6.90
C HIS A 105 8.83 -1.37 6.96
N PHE A 106 8.16 -1.04 8.07
CA PHE A 106 7.57 0.27 8.26
C PHE A 106 8.63 1.38 8.37
N CYS A 107 9.74 1.15 9.08
CA CYS A 107 10.85 2.10 9.13
C CYS A 107 11.48 2.33 7.74
N ILE A 108 11.65 1.27 6.95
CA ILE A 108 12.11 1.41 5.56
C ILE A 108 11.12 2.25 4.75
N LEU A 109 9.82 1.95 4.84
CA LEU A 109 8.79 2.72 4.15
C LEU A 109 8.81 4.19 4.54
N LEU A 110 8.89 4.51 5.83
CA LEU A 110 8.98 5.90 6.29
C LEU A 110 10.20 6.60 5.74
N ASN A 111 11.37 5.96 5.73
CA ASN A 111 12.58 6.53 5.12
C ASN A 111 12.42 6.80 3.61
N CYS A 112 11.53 6.08 2.92
CA CYS A 112 11.26 6.29 1.50
C CYS A 112 10.41 7.54 1.21
N VAL A 113 9.62 7.99 2.19
CA VAL A 113 8.58 9.02 1.99
C VAL A 113 8.67 10.20 2.94
N CYS A 114 9.48 10.13 4.01
CA CYS A 114 9.46 11.08 5.12
C CYS A 114 9.72 12.53 4.71
N GLU A 115 10.54 12.76 3.67
CA GLU A 115 10.84 14.12 3.18
C GLU A 115 9.68 14.76 2.42
N THR A 116 8.73 13.97 1.91
CA THR A 116 7.62 14.46 1.07
C THR A 116 6.25 14.23 1.69
N LEU A 117 6.15 13.40 2.73
CA LEU A 117 4.88 12.98 3.31
C LEU A 117 4.28 14.09 4.19
N ASN A 118 3.10 14.55 3.81
CA ASN A 118 2.35 15.55 4.57
C ASN A 118 1.23 14.92 5.39
N HIS A 119 0.80 13.71 5.02
CA HIS A 119 -0.30 13.01 5.66
C HIS A 119 0.01 11.51 5.76
N LEU A 120 -0.06 10.98 6.98
CA LEU A 120 0.05 9.56 7.29
C LEU A 120 -1.21 9.13 8.04
N GLU A 121 -1.91 8.13 7.51
CA GLU A 121 -3.04 7.51 8.18
C GLU A 121 -2.74 6.03 8.41
N LEU A 122 -2.87 5.59 9.66
CA LEU A 122 -2.74 4.20 10.06
C LEU A 122 -4.04 3.78 10.75
N LYS A 123 -4.77 2.85 10.13
CA LYS A 123 -6.04 2.35 10.69
C LYS A 123 -6.04 0.84 10.74
N GLU A 124 -6.27 0.27 11.92
CA GLU A 124 -6.32 -1.20 12.10
C GLU A 124 -5.04 -1.88 11.58
N VAL A 125 -3.88 -1.22 11.73
CA VAL A 125 -2.58 -1.76 11.32
C VAL A 125 -2.00 -2.62 12.44
N HIS A 126 -1.66 -3.87 12.13
CA HIS A 126 -1.00 -4.77 13.07
C HIS A 126 0.51 -4.77 12.84
N PHE A 127 1.26 -4.28 13.83
CA PHE A 127 2.72 -4.30 13.77
C PHE A 127 3.29 -5.61 14.30
N GLU A 128 4.10 -6.30 13.48
CA GLU A 128 4.82 -7.51 13.90
C GLU A 128 6.19 -7.18 14.49
N GLY A 129 6.57 -7.92 15.55
CA GLY A 129 7.89 -7.82 16.17
C GLY A 129 8.02 -6.70 17.21
N THR A 130 6.92 -6.33 17.87
CA THR A 130 6.85 -5.13 18.71
C THR A 130 6.49 -5.43 20.16
N ASP A 131 7.50 -5.56 21.02
CA ASP A 131 7.27 -5.29 22.44
C ASP A 131 7.40 -3.78 22.77
N GLY A 132 7.92 -2.93 21.88
CA GLY A 132 8.17 -1.50 22.17
C GLY A 132 7.62 -0.46 21.18
N PHE A 133 7.40 -0.80 19.90
CA PHE A 133 7.07 0.20 18.87
C PHE A 133 5.59 0.59 18.81
N ALA A 134 4.68 -0.35 19.13
CA ALA A 134 3.24 -0.07 19.20
C ALA A 134 2.89 0.95 20.31
N GLN A 135 3.72 1.01 21.36
CA GLN A 135 3.57 1.97 22.46
C GLN A 135 3.95 3.39 22.01
N ALA A 136 5.06 3.53 21.26
CA ALA A 136 5.54 4.82 20.74
C ALA A 136 4.60 5.45 19.68
N LEU A 137 3.88 4.64 18.90
CA LEU A 137 2.89 5.14 17.93
C LEU A 137 1.59 5.63 18.59
N ASN A 138 1.16 5.02 19.70
CA ASN A 138 -0.02 5.46 20.43
C ASN A 138 0.18 6.81 21.16
N GLU A 139 1.43 7.20 21.41
CA GLU A 139 1.79 8.48 22.05
C GLU A 139 1.89 9.66 21.06
N LEU A 140 1.74 9.42 19.76
CA LEU A 140 1.79 10.44 18.70
C LEU A 140 0.40 10.97 18.27
N ASN A 141 -0.69 10.48 18.89
CA ASN A 141 -2.06 11.02 18.77
C ASN A 141 -2.43 11.84 20.01
#